data_AF-A0A7V3HIP1-F1
#
_entry.id   AF-A0A7V3HIP1-F1
#
_cell.length_a   1.000
_cell.length_b   1.000
_cell.length_c   1.000
_cell.angle_alpha   90.00
_cell.angle_beta   90.00
_cell.angle_gamma   90.00
#
_symmetry.space_group_name_H-M   'P 1'
#
loop_
_entity.id
_entity.type
_entity.pdbx_description
1 polymer ?
#
loop_
_entity_poly.entity_id
_entity_poly.type
_entity_poly.pdbx_seq_one_letter_code
_entity_poly.pdbx_strand_id
1 'polypeptide(L)'
;MRFRSVLRLAILILSGLLILTFAWLSSRPMLPPPPLSPPAVSSSESQHFRVLAIVVEGANRELINLATPYLVADLKAPEEITAALSTLATGISQRGEEEVEPFWRTAMRRGLRAAVLFWPEIYPDSEFKADYTVAPASCYGSSSLHTVSFSQPPSIPASLPPSFSPPVEGIVEIREEGGLMASLRLWALDSSNDGKSNYDAVLLEGSQKPLHPGEWLALEVDHHLHSGSLFKLLELSPEAKRAVLYRTPLCYTYAFPPSLLQELNKKLGFFRPPPDPQSLAEGWIKPEDASFLEKEVTRWTTEAIALVWEQYKPDLLLAHFPQSSTLTAESLRPLAEGIREGEVMVLISLAPEGFLAVYGGEKQSLANPFSLSAKDVAPLLLSLLLR
;
A
#
# COMPACT_ATOMS: atom_id res chain seq x y z
N MET A 1 42.14 49.03 -2.03
CA MET A 1 40.93 48.67 -2.82
C MET A 1 41.09 47.45 -3.74
N ARG A 2 42.29 47.09 -4.25
CA ARG A 2 42.43 46.00 -5.24
C ARG A 2 42.27 44.56 -4.71
N PHE A 3 42.55 44.29 -3.43
CA PHE A 3 42.51 42.93 -2.88
C PHE A 3 41.08 42.35 -2.74
N ARG A 4 40.10 43.18 -2.37
CA ARG A 4 38.70 42.75 -2.23
C ARG A 4 38.06 42.37 -3.57
N SER A 5 38.44 43.03 -4.66
CA SER A 5 37.95 42.70 -6.01
C SER A 5 38.52 41.39 -6.53
N VAL A 6 39.81 41.11 -6.25
CA VAL A 6 40.45 39.83 -6.62
C VAL A 6 39.84 38.67 -5.84
N LEU A 7 39.58 38.85 -4.53
CA LEU A 7 38.97 37.82 -3.70
C LEU A 7 37.53 37.49 -4.13
N ARG A 8 36.72 38.50 -4.49
CA ARG A 8 35.35 38.28 -5.00
C ARG A 8 35.35 37.53 -6.34
N LEU A 9 36.28 37.86 -7.23
CA LEU A 9 36.41 37.16 -8.51
C LEU A 9 36.83 35.70 -8.32
N ALA A 10 37.76 35.43 -7.39
CA ALA A 10 38.18 34.07 -7.08
C ALA A 10 37.03 33.22 -6.50
N ILE A 11 36.20 33.78 -5.62
CA ILE A 11 35.03 33.09 -5.07
C ILE A 11 34.02 32.77 -6.17
N LEU A 12 33.71 33.72 -7.06
CA LEU A 12 32.77 33.49 -8.16
C LEU A 12 33.26 32.40 -9.14
N ILE A 13 34.55 32.38 -9.45
CA ILE A 13 35.15 31.34 -10.29
C ILE A 13 35.06 29.97 -9.60
N LEU A 14 35.37 29.90 -8.29
CA LEU A 14 35.29 28.67 -7.53
C LEU A 14 33.85 28.13 -7.46
N SER A 15 32.86 29.01 -7.20
CA SER A 15 31.44 28.64 -7.20
C SER A 15 30.96 28.16 -8.56
N GLY A 16 31.38 28.81 -9.66
CA GLY A 16 31.05 28.38 -11.02
C GLY A 16 31.64 27.01 -11.36
N LEU A 17 32.89 26.76 -10.96
CA LEU A 17 33.53 25.44 -11.12
C LEU A 17 32.80 24.36 -10.33
N LEU A 18 32.37 24.66 -9.10
CA LEU A 18 31.67 23.71 -8.23
C LEU A 18 30.31 23.31 -8.81
N ILE A 19 29.56 24.28 -9.33
CA ILE A 19 28.28 24.06 -10.02
C ILE A 19 28.47 23.23 -11.29
N LEU A 20 29.49 23.52 -12.09
CA LEU A 20 29.80 22.76 -13.31
C LEU A 20 30.22 21.32 -12.99
N THR A 21 31.03 21.10 -11.95
CA THR A 21 31.38 19.74 -11.52
C THR A 21 30.16 18.98 -11.01
N PHE A 22 29.26 19.63 -10.28
CA PHE A 22 28.05 18.98 -9.78
C PHE A 22 27.10 18.59 -10.93
N ALA A 23 26.88 19.51 -11.89
CA ALA A 23 26.08 19.24 -13.09
C ALA A 23 26.70 18.13 -13.97
N TRP A 24 28.03 18.05 -14.04
CA TRP A 24 28.73 17.00 -14.77
C TRP A 24 28.70 15.64 -14.06
N LEU A 25 28.74 15.62 -12.73
CA LEU A 25 28.55 14.39 -11.95
C LEU A 25 27.10 13.88 -12.04
N SER A 26 26.11 14.77 -12.02
CA SER A 26 24.68 14.40 -12.07
C SER A 26 24.20 13.98 -13.47
N SER A 27 24.93 14.31 -14.54
CA SER A 27 24.59 13.97 -15.92
C SER A 27 25.19 12.65 -16.40
N ARG A 28 25.99 11.97 -15.56
CA ARG A 28 26.43 10.60 -15.87
C ARG A 28 25.28 9.63 -15.57
N PRO A 29 24.83 8.82 -16.53
CA PRO A 29 23.92 7.72 -16.23
C PRO A 29 24.62 6.81 -15.21
N MET A 30 24.08 6.74 -14.00
CA MET A 30 24.51 5.74 -13.04
C MET A 30 24.22 4.38 -13.67
N LEU A 31 25.28 3.66 -14.05
CA LEU A 31 25.15 2.24 -14.30
C LEU A 31 24.54 1.65 -13.03
N PRO A 32 23.46 0.86 -13.12
CA PRO A 32 22.94 0.16 -11.96
C PRO A 32 24.10 -0.60 -11.33
N PRO A 33 24.25 -0.57 -9.99
CA PRO A 33 25.25 -1.39 -9.34
C PRO A 33 25.07 -2.83 -9.86
N PRO A 34 26.16 -3.54 -10.21
CA PRO A 34 26.04 -4.94 -10.56
C PRO A 34 25.25 -5.64 -9.45
N PRO A 35 24.29 -6.51 -9.77
CA PRO A 35 23.58 -7.26 -8.75
C PRO A 35 24.64 -7.89 -7.85
N LEU A 36 24.56 -7.59 -6.54
CA LEU A 36 25.41 -8.22 -5.55
C LEU A 36 25.33 -9.72 -5.79
N SER A 37 26.41 -10.30 -6.29
CA SER A 37 26.49 -11.74 -6.44
C SER A 37 26.33 -12.32 -5.04
N PRO A 38 25.36 -13.22 -4.81
CA PRO A 38 25.19 -13.80 -3.49
C PRO A 38 26.51 -14.43 -3.07
N PRO A 39 26.92 -14.29 -1.79
CA PRO A 39 28.08 -15.01 -1.30
C PRO A 39 27.88 -16.49 -1.61
N ALA A 40 28.93 -17.15 -2.10
CA ALA A 40 28.90 -18.58 -2.37
C ALA A 40 28.63 -19.32 -1.05
N VAL A 41 27.37 -19.67 -0.82
CA VAL A 41 26.95 -20.48 0.32
C VAL A 41 27.38 -21.91 0.04
N SER A 42 28.25 -22.45 0.89
CA SER A 42 28.65 -23.85 0.81
C SER A 42 27.44 -24.72 1.16
N SER A 43 27.07 -25.59 0.23
CA SER A 43 25.92 -26.48 0.28
C SER A 43 26.08 -27.62 1.31
N SER A 44 25.73 -27.36 2.57
CA SER A 44 25.05 -28.37 3.38
C SER A 44 23.57 -27.99 3.35
N GLU A 45 22.78 -28.68 2.53
CA GLU A 45 21.34 -28.45 2.36
C GLU A 45 20.60 -28.78 3.67
N SER A 46 20.51 -27.84 4.59
CA SER A 46 19.35 -27.74 5.47
C SER A 46 18.22 -27.13 4.65
N GLN A 47 17.16 -27.91 4.41
CA GLN A 47 15.94 -27.45 3.75
C GLN A 47 15.20 -26.49 4.68
N HIS A 48 15.60 -25.22 4.69
CA HIS A 48 14.87 -24.20 5.43
C HIS A 48 13.57 -23.85 4.72
N PHE A 49 12.46 -23.88 5.46
CA PHE A 49 11.16 -23.46 4.95
C PHE A 49 11.13 -21.94 4.78
N ARG A 50 10.50 -21.47 3.70
CA ARG A 50 10.10 -20.07 3.60
C ARG A 50 8.80 -19.87 4.38
N VAL A 51 8.75 -18.87 5.24
CA VAL A 51 7.59 -18.60 6.09
C VAL A 51 6.93 -17.28 5.73
N LEU A 52 5.65 -17.33 5.38
CA LEU A 52 4.75 -16.20 5.24
C LEU A 52 3.86 -16.11 6.48
N ALA A 53 4.07 -15.13 7.35
CA ALA A 53 3.19 -14.89 8.49
C ALA A 53 2.30 -13.66 8.24
N ILE A 54 0.99 -13.85 8.34
CA ILE A 54 -0.02 -12.82 8.18
C ILE A 54 -0.71 -12.62 9.52
N VAL A 55 -0.58 -11.43 10.08
CA VAL A 55 -1.27 -11.01 11.30
C VAL A 55 -2.49 -10.19 10.92
N VAL A 56 -3.65 -10.54 11.47
CA VAL A 56 -4.92 -9.87 11.17
C VAL A 56 -5.58 -9.42 12.47
N GLU A 57 -5.90 -8.13 12.56
CA GLU A 57 -6.64 -7.58 13.68
C GLU A 57 -8.14 -7.79 13.51
N GLY A 58 -8.78 -8.49 14.46
CA GLY A 58 -10.24 -8.66 14.49
C GLY A 58 -10.81 -9.73 13.53
N ALA A 59 -10.00 -10.69 13.07
CA ALA A 59 -10.45 -11.73 12.15
C ALA A 59 -11.37 -12.77 12.83
N ASN A 60 -12.59 -12.91 12.31
CA ASN A 60 -13.55 -13.98 12.66
C ASN A 60 -13.03 -15.36 12.18
N ARG A 61 -13.33 -16.42 12.95
CA ARG A 61 -13.09 -17.84 12.59
C ARG A 61 -13.59 -18.27 11.19
N GLU A 62 -14.55 -17.60 10.57
CA GLU A 62 -15.00 -17.87 9.20
C GLU A 62 -13.88 -17.73 8.16
N LEU A 63 -12.82 -16.96 8.45
CA LEU A 63 -11.61 -16.87 7.63
C LEU A 63 -10.86 -18.21 7.50
N ILE A 64 -11.05 -19.14 8.44
CA ILE A 64 -10.37 -20.45 8.48
C ILE A 64 -10.84 -21.36 7.32
N ASN A 65 -11.99 -21.07 6.70
CA ASN A 65 -12.60 -21.89 5.64
C ASN A 65 -11.89 -21.83 4.27
N LEU A 66 -10.67 -21.27 4.20
CA LEU A 66 -9.82 -21.11 3.00
C LEU A 66 -9.47 -22.41 2.29
N ALA A 67 -9.16 -23.45 3.06
CA ALA A 67 -8.79 -24.81 2.68
C ALA A 67 -8.62 -25.55 4.02
N THR A 68 -8.73 -26.88 4.08
CA THR A 68 -8.50 -27.65 5.31
C THR A 68 -7.11 -27.32 5.87
N PRO A 69 -6.98 -26.43 6.87
CA PRO A 69 -5.67 -26.04 7.36
C PRO A 69 -5.02 -27.27 7.98
N TYR A 70 -3.69 -27.36 7.89
CA TYR A 70 -3.00 -28.51 8.49
C TYR A 70 -3.06 -28.45 10.00
N LEU A 71 -3.08 -27.23 10.55
CA LEU A 71 -3.20 -26.98 11.98
C LEU A 71 -4.03 -25.73 12.23
N VAL A 72 -4.98 -25.82 13.17
CA VAL A 72 -5.65 -24.66 13.78
C VAL A 72 -5.41 -24.72 15.26
N ALA A 73 -4.96 -23.63 15.87
CA ALA A 73 -4.71 -23.52 17.30
C ALA A 73 -5.47 -22.34 17.88
N ASP A 74 -6.13 -22.53 19.03
CA ASP A 74 -6.81 -21.44 19.74
C ASP A 74 -5.80 -20.65 20.56
N LEU A 75 -5.78 -19.34 20.38
CA LEU A 75 -4.86 -18.44 21.06
C LEU A 75 -5.41 -18.04 22.43
N LYS A 76 -4.62 -18.20 23.49
CA LYS A 76 -4.93 -17.68 24.83
C LYS A 76 -4.47 -16.23 24.93
N ALA A 77 -5.35 -15.36 25.46
CA ALA A 77 -5.07 -13.95 25.74
C ALA A 77 -4.59 -13.15 24.51
N PRO A 78 -5.44 -12.95 23.48
CA PRO A 78 -5.08 -12.29 22.23
C PRO A 78 -4.53 -10.86 22.40
N GLU A 79 -4.95 -10.13 23.43
CA GLU A 79 -4.37 -8.81 23.76
C GLU A 79 -2.88 -8.90 24.14
N GLU A 80 -2.48 -9.94 24.88
CA GLU A 80 -1.07 -10.20 25.19
C GLU A 80 -0.29 -10.62 23.94
N ILE A 81 -0.95 -11.23 22.96
CA ILE A 81 -0.37 -11.60 21.67
C ILE A 81 -0.15 -10.37 20.82
N THR A 82 -1.10 -9.43 20.74
CA THR A 82 -0.90 -8.14 20.07
C THR A 82 0.27 -7.39 20.68
N ALA A 83 0.35 -7.34 22.01
CA ALA A 83 1.48 -6.73 22.72
C ALA A 83 2.81 -7.45 22.43
N ALA A 84 2.81 -8.78 22.40
CA ALA A 84 4.00 -9.58 22.10
C ALA A 84 4.43 -9.46 20.63
N LEU A 85 3.51 -9.53 19.67
CA LEU A 85 3.76 -9.34 18.23
C LEU A 85 4.24 -7.93 17.94
N SER A 86 3.65 -6.92 18.58
CA SER A 86 4.14 -5.55 18.52
C SER A 86 5.56 -5.47 19.10
N THR A 87 5.79 -5.96 20.33
CA THR A 87 7.15 -5.96 20.95
C THR A 87 8.18 -6.73 20.10
N LEU A 88 7.80 -7.85 19.49
CA LEU A 88 8.66 -8.68 18.64
C LEU A 88 8.99 -8.04 17.30
N ALA A 89 8.26 -7.00 16.91
CA ALA A 89 8.33 -6.43 15.58
C ALA A 89 8.73 -4.95 15.58
N THR A 90 8.23 -4.15 16.51
CA THR A 90 8.70 -2.77 16.71
C THR A 90 9.95 -2.73 17.55
N GLY A 91 10.18 -3.78 18.34
CA GLY A 91 11.24 -3.77 19.34
C GLY A 91 10.90 -2.95 20.59
N ILE A 92 9.68 -2.44 20.70
CA ILE A 92 9.30 -1.56 21.80
C ILE A 92 8.44 -2.34 22.77
N SER A 93 8.99 -2.62 23.96
CA SER A 93 8.24 -3.19 25.07
C SER A 93 7.24 -2.17 25.62
N GLN A 94 6.04 -2.60 26.01
CA GLN A 94 5.03 -1.76 26.69
C GLN A 94 5.52 -1.15 28.02
N ARG A 95 6.72 -1.50 28.50
CA ARG A 95 7.38 -0.88 29.67
C ARG A 95 8.33 0.28 29.36
N GLY A 96 8.45 0.68 28.09
CA GLY A 96 8.90 2.03 27.73
C GLY A 96 10.41 2.32 27.69
N GLU A 97 11.34 1.40 27.96
CA GLU A 97 12.77 1.75 27.96
C GLU A 97 13.76 0.70 27.43
N GLU A 98 13.32 -0.50 27.02
CA GLU A 98 14.22 -1.47 26.38
C GLU A 98 13.84 -1.67 24.92
N GLU A 99 14.72 -1.16 24.04
CA GLU A 99 14.71 -1.41 22.61
C GLU A 99 15.16 -2.86 22.38
N VAL A 100 14.17 -3.74 22.24
CA VAL A 100 14.35 -5.13 21.88
C VAL A 100 14.55 -5.20 20.38
N GLU A 101 15.46 -6.02 19.91
CA GLU A 101 15.62 -6.15 18.46
C GLU A 101 14.45 -6.94 17.85
N PRO A 102 13.90 -6.49 16.71
CA PRO A 102 12.80 -7.19 16.09
C PRO A 102 13.21 -8.49 15.43
N PHE A 103 12.25 -9.42 15.39
CA PHE A 103 12.48 -10.82 15.04
C PHE A 103 13.15 -11.02 13.68
N TRP A 104 12.74 -10.26 12.66
CA TRP A 104 13.33 -10.37 11.32
C TRP A 104 14.81 -9.97 11.29
N ARG A 105 15.26 -9.07 12.16
CA ARG A 105 16.69 -8.69 12.25
C ARG A 105 17.52 -9.85 12.80
N THR A 106 16.95 -10.62 13.72
CA THR A 106 17.56 -11.87 14.17
C THR A 106 17.66 -12.89 13.04
N ALA A 107 16.65 -13.01 12.18
CA ALA A 107 16.71 -13.86 10.98
C ALA A 107 17.78 -13.35 10.00
N MET A 108 17.84 -12.05 9.73
CA MET A 108 18.82 -11.43 8.83
C MET A 108 20.27 -11.64 9.27
N ARG A 109 20.57 -11.57 10.57
CA ARG A 109 21.91 -11.87 11.07
C ARG A 109 22.33 -13.33 10.86
N ARG A 110 21.39 -14.23 10.66
CA ARG A 110 21.64 -15.62 10.30
C ARG A 110 21.74 -15.83 8.79
N GLY A 111 21.73 -14.76 7.99
CA GLY A 111 21.84 -14.80 6.55
C GLY A 111 20.51 -15.02 5.81
N LEU A 112 19.37 -14.98 6.52
CA LEU A 112 18.04 -15.11 5.93
C LEU A 112 17.56 -13.76 5.38
N ARG A 113 16.82 -13.79 4.28
CA ARG A 113 16.20 -12.60 3.67
C ARG A 113 14.84 -12.36 4.29
N ALA A 114 14.59 -11.15 4.76
CA ALA A 114 13.34 -10.80 5.40
C ALA A 114 12.55 -9.74 4.62
N ALA A 115 11.23 -9.86 4.66
CA ALA A 115 10.28 -8.87 4.19
C ALA A 115 9.29 -8.52 5.30
N VAL A 116 9.01 -7.22 5.47
CA VAL A 116 8.05 -6.71 6.45
C VAL A 116 7.11 -5.73 5.76
N LEU A 117 5.83 -6.05 5.72
CA LEU A 117 4.81 -5.30 4.99
C LEU A 117 3.72 -4.81 5.94
N PHE A 118 3.38 -3.53 5.83
CA PHE A 118 2.28 -2.85 6.53
C PHE A 118 2.37 -2.94 8.05
N TRP A 119 3.55 -3.24 8.57
CA TRP A 119 3.74 -3.41 10.00
C TRP A 119 3.75 -2.05 10.70
N PRO A 120 3.03 -1.89 11.83
CA PRO A 120 3.03 -0.64 12.57
C PRO A 120 4.44 -0.14 12.87
N GLU A 121 4.65 1.17 12.70
CA GLU A 121 5.90 1.88 13.05
C GLU A 121 7.16 1.49 12.25
N ILE A 122 7.03 0.63 11.22
CA ILE A 122 8.14 0.26 10.35
C ILE A 122 8.11 1.08 9.06
N TYR A 123 9.17 1.86 8.85
CA TYR A 123 9.36 2.73 7.69
C TYR A 123 10.67 2.41 6.94
N PRO A 124 10.78 2.72 5.63
CA PRO A 124 11.99 2.52 4.83
C PRO A 124 13.28 3.16 5.37
N ASP A 125 13.18 4.20 6.18
CA ASP A 125 14.29 4.89 6.82
C ASP A 125 14.60 4.37 8.23
N SER A 126 13.77 3.49 8.79
CA SER A 126 13.98 2.86 10.09
C SER A 126 15.32 2.11 10.15
N GLU A 127 15.97 2.16 11.32
CA GLU A 127 17.15 1.37 11.66
C GLU A 127 16.85 -0.14 11.57
N PHE A 128 15.62 -0.51 11.91
CA PHE A 128 15.18 -1.90 11.94
C PHE A 128 14.48 -2.35 10.66
N LYS A 129 14.62 -1.65 9.53
CA LYS A 129 14.07 -2.14 8.25
C LYS A 129 14.59 -3.55 7.90
N ALA A 130 13.73 -4.30 7.21
CA ALA A 130 14.09 -5.59 6.61
C ALA A 130 14.72 -5.39 5.21
N ASP A 131 15.16 -6.47 4.56
CA ASP A 131 15.65 -6.39 3.17
C ASP A 131 14.59 -5.82 2.23
N TYR A 132 13.33 -6.16 2.50
CA TYR A 132 12.15 -5.59 1.87
C TYR A 132 11.23 -5.00 2.92
N THR A 133 10.86 -3.74 2.77
CA THR A 133 9.94 -3.08 3.68
C THR A 133 8.88 -2.37 2.87
N VAL A 134 7.61 -2.54 3.24
CA VAL A 134 6.53 -1.70 2.75
C VAL A 134 5.85 -1.13 3.99
N ALA A 135 5.87 0.19 4.15
CA ALA A 135 5.28 0.82 5.31
C ALA A 135 3.75 0.76 5.25
N PRO A 136 3.06 0.93 6.41
CA PRO A 136 1.67 1.36 6.40
C PRO A 136 1.48 2.59 5.53
N ALA A 137 0.29 2.73 4.95
CA ALA A 137 -0.01 3.82 4.04
C ALA A 137 0.23 5.19 4.65
N SER A 138 0.82 6.07 3.85
CA SER A 138 0.86 7.49 4.17
C SER A 138 -0.19 8.20 3.33
N CYS A 139 -1.14 8.81 4.02
CA CYS A 139 -2.20 9.58 3.38
C CYS A 139 -2.17 11.03 3.88
N TYR A 140 -2.45 11.97 2.98
CA TYR A 140 -2.50 13.41 3.25
C TYR A 140 -3.69 14.04 2.53
N GLY A 141 -4.11 15.21 3.00
CA GLY A 141 -5.38 15.82 2.63
C GLY A 141 -6.56 14.98 3.10
N SER A 142 -7.38 15.51 4.00
CA SER A 142 -8.62 14.83 4.43
C SER A 142 -9.53 14.52 3.24
N SER A 143 -10.46 13.58 3.40
CA SER A 143 -11.55 13.38 2.44
C SER A 143 -12.29 14.71 2.20
N SER A 144 -12.87 14.88 1.01
CA SER A 144 -13.54 16.12 0.65
C SER A 144 -14.66 15.93 -0.35
N LEU A 145 -15.72 16.74 -0.19
CA LEU A 145 -16.74 16.97 -1.21
C LEU A 145 -16.40 18.19 -2.06
N HIS A 146 -16.43 18.00 -3.37
CA HIS A 146 -16.23 19.06 -4.35
C HIS A 146 -17.54 19.32 -5.09
N THR A 147 -18.03 20.56 -5.01
CA THR A 147 -19.08 21.03 -5.91
C THR A 147 -18.43 21.73 -7.09
N VAL A 148 -18.64 21.21 -8.29
CA VAL A 148 -18.03 21.73 -9.52
C VAL A 148 -19.09 22.40 -10.38
N SER A 149 -18.77 23.58 -10.88
CA SER A 149 -19.53 24.26 -11.93
C SER A 149 -18.79 24.13 -13.25
N PHE A 150 -19.52 23.91 -14.34
CA PHE A 150 -18.93 23.78 -15.67
C PHE A 150 -19.15 25.03 -16.51
N SER A 151 -18.24 25.23 -17.45
CA SER A 151 -18.26 26.31 -18.43
C SER A 151 -17.73 25.80 -19.77
N GLN A 152 -17.92 26.56 -20.85
CA GLN A 152 -17.35 26.18 -22.14
C GLN A 152 -15.82 26.20 -22.08
N PRO A 153 -15.13 25.10 -22.42
CA PRO A 153 -13.68 25.09 -22.42
C PRO A 153 -13.15 26.00 -23.54
N PRO A 154 -11.96 26.59 -23.38
CA PRO A 154 -11.31 27.36 -24.43
C PRO A 154 -10.95 26.49 -25.65
N SER A 155 -10.73 25.18 -25.42
CA SER A 155 -10.46 24.19 -26.44
C SER A 155 -10.83 22.80 -25.93
N ILE A 156 -11.39 21.96 -26.80
CA ILE A 156 -11.74 20.56 -26.49
C ILE A 156 -10.50 19.69 -26.75
N PRO A 157 -9.99 18.93 -25.75
CA PRO A 157 -8.89 18.01 -25.96
C PRO A 157 -9.23 16.91 -26.99
N ALA A 158 -8.30 16.60 -27.89
CA ALA A 158 -8.49 15.55 -28.90
C ALA A 158 -8.61 14.14 -28.29
N SER A 159 -8.16 13.96 -27.04
CA SER A 159 -8.23 12.71 -26.30
C SER A 159 -9.59 12.46 -25.63
N LEU A 160 -10.54 13.39 -25.72
CA LEU A 160 -11.85 13.19 -25.12
C LEU A 160 -12.62 12.07 -25.87
N PRO A 161 -13.32 11.20 -25.13
CA PRO A 161 -14.30 10.29 -25.71
C PRO A 161 -15.36 11.06 -26.49
N PRO A 162 -15.99 10.42 -27.50
CA PRO A 162 -17.12 11.00 -28.20
C PRO A 162 -18.23 11.42 -27.22
N SER A 163 -18.83 12.56 -27.49
CA SER A 163 -20.02 13.03 -26.79
C SER A 163 -21.04 13.56 -27.79
N PHE A 164 -22.32 13.35 -27.51
CA PHE A 164 -23.43 13.80 -28.37
C PHE A 164 -23.81 15.27 -28.14
N SER A 165 -23.31 15.88 -27.06
CA SER A 165 -23.35 17.32 -26.80
C SER A 165 -21.92 17.90 -26.69
N PRO A 166 -21.72 19.20 -26.96
CA PRO A 166 -20.40 19.83 -26.81
C PRO A 166 -19.89 19.70 -25.36
N PRO A 167 -18.72 19.08 -25.09
CA PRO A 167 -18.21 18.93 -23.73
C PRO A 167 -18.04 20.28 -23.02
N VAL A 168 -18.36 20.31 -21.73
CA VAL A 168 -18.13 21.46 -20.85
C VAL A 168 -17.10 21.12 -19.77
N GLU A 169 -16.31 22.09 -19.34
CA GLU A 169 -15.17 21.91 -18.44
C GLU A 169 -15.43 22.51 -17.06
N GLY A 170 -14.99 21.78 -16.03
CA GLY A 170 -14.93 22.22 -14.65
C GLY A 170 -13.54 21.93 -14.06
N ILE A 171 -13.28 22.50 -12.89
CA ILE A 171 -12.00 22.36 -12.18
C ILE A 171 -12.26 21.92 -10.74
N VAL A 172 -11.51 20.91 -10.29
CA VAL A 172 -11.41 20.51 -8.89
C VAL A 172 -10.03 20.90 -8.36
N GLU A 173 -10.01 21.77 -7.36
CA GLU A 173 -8.79 22.09 -6.63
C GLU A 173 -8.70 21.23 -5.38
N ILE A 174 -7.55 20.57 -5.20
CA ILE A 174 -7.20 19.81 -4.00
C ILE A 174 -6.27 20.70 -3.18
N ARG A 175 -6.75 21.11 -2.01
CA ARG A 175 -6.06 22.04 -1.10
C ARG A 175 -5.88 21.41 0.27
N GLU A 176 -4.79 21.79 0.94
CA GLU A 176 -4.51 21.46 2.35
C GLU A 176 -4.08 22.74 3.08
N GLU A 177 -3.90 22.71 4.41
CA GLU A 177 -3.54 23.89 5.21
C GLU A 177 -2.27 24.61 4.69
N GLY A 178 -1.40 23.90 3.96
CA GLY A 178 -0.19 24.43 3.32
C GLY A 178 -0.36 25.01 1.91
N GLY A 179 -1.55 24.91 1.28
CA GLY A 179 -1.82 25.50 -0.04
C GLY A 179 -2.48 24.56 -1.06
N LEU A 180 -2.46 24.97 -2.32
CA LEU A 180 -2.95 24.17 -3.45
C LEU A 180 -1.96 23.03 -3.72
N MET A 181 -2.43 21.79 -3.60
CA MET A 181 -1.65 20.58 -3.86
C MET A 181 -1.77 20.15 -5.32
N ALA A 182 -2.99 20.14 -5.85
CA ALA A 182 -3.24 19.76 -7.24
C ALA A 182 -4.51 20.46 -7.76
N SER A 183 -4.59 20.59 -9.09
CA SER A 183 -5.78 21.05 -9.79
C SER A 183 -6.08 20.07 -10.91
N LEU A 184 -7.29 19.49 -10.88
CA LEU A 184 -7.75 18.51 -11.87
C LEU A 184 -8.83 19.15 -12.73
N ARG A 185 -8.65 19.10 -14.05
CA ARG A 185 -9.74 19.42 -14.97
C ARG A 185 -10.67 18.23 -15.11
N LEU A 186 -11.94 18.51 -15.38
CA LEU A 186 -12.92 17.51 -15.68
C LEU A 186 -13.87 17.98 -16.78
N TRP A 187 -14.29 17.06 -17.63
CA TRP A 187 -15.21 17.33 -18.73
C TRP A 187 -16.52 16.58 -18.52
N ALA A 188 -17.64 17.29 -18.52
CA ALA A 188 -18.96 16.65 -18.56
C ALA A 188 -19.23 16.19 -19.99
N LEU A 189 -19.68 14.93 -20.10
CA LEU A 189 -19.98 14.26 -21.35
C LEU A 189 -21.44 13.82 -21.34
N ASP A 190 -22.06 13.95 -22.49
CA ASP A 190 -23.33 13.34 -22.87
C ASP A 190 -23.03 12.08 -23.68
N SER A 191 -23.36 10.92 -23.11
CA SER A 191 -23.12 9.61 -23.71
C SER A 191 -24.25 9.11 -24.63
N SER A 192 -25.36 9.86 -24.77
CA SER A 192 -26.59 9.40 -25.43
C SER A 192 -26.98 10.21 -26.67
N ASN A 193 -27.36 9.54 -27.75
CA ASN A 193 -27.80 10.20 -28.98
C ASN A 193 -29.32 10.40 -29.01
N ASP A 194 -29.85 11.29 -28.17
CA ASP A 194 -31.30 11.57 -28.12
C ASP A 194 -31.68 12.97 -28.63
N GLY A 195 -30.69 13.75 -29.09
CA GLY A 195 -30.87 15.12 -29.59
C GLY A 195 -31.12 16.16 -28.50
N LYS A 196 -30.97 15.79 -27.23
CA LYS A 196 -31.04 16.70 -26.07
C LYS A 196 -29.69 16.73 -25.37
N SER A 197 -29.32 17.88 -24.81
CA SER A 197 -28.18 17.92 -23.92
C SER A 197 -28.54 17.34 -22.55
N ASN A 198 -28.03 16.15 -22.27
CA ASN A 198 -28.29 15.38 -21.06
C ASN A 198 -26.99 14.76 -20.51
N TYR A 199 -26.08 15.61 -20.02
CA TYR A 199 -24.79 15.15 -19.48
C TYR A 199 -24.98 14.14 -18.35
N ASP A 200 -24.34 12.98 -18.49
CA ASP A 200 -24.52 11.81 -17.63
C ASP A 200 -23.20 11.18 -17.17
N ALA A 201 -22.05 11.72 -17.63
CA ALA A 201 -20.73 11.28 -17.22
C ALA A 201 -19.76 12.46 -17.05
N VAL A 202 -18.71 12.24 -16.26
CA VAL A 202 -17.59 13.16 -16.10
C VAL A 202 -16.28 12.42 -16.40
N LEU A 203 -15.46 12.93 -17.31
CA LEU A 203 -14.09 12.47 -17.48
C LEU A 203 -13.13 13.35 -16.67
N LEU A 204 -12.37 12.75 -15.75
CA LEU A 204 -11.31 13.43 -15.02
C LEU A 204 -10.02 13.43 -15.86
N GLU A 205 -9.27 14.53 -15.82
CA GLU A 205 -7.93 14.62 -16.40
C GLU A 205 -7.03 13.49 -15.88
N GLY A 206 -6.34 12.81 -16.79
CA GLY A 206 -5.53 11.62 -16.48
C GLY A 206 -6.31 10.30 -16.46
N SER A 207 -7.64 10.32 -16.51
CA SER A 207 -8.46 9.10 -16.66
C SER A 207 -8.70 8.75 -18.13
N GLN A 208 -8.84 7.44 -18.40
CA GLN A 208 -9.32 6.93 -19.69
C GLN A 208 -10.81 6.57 -19.67
N LYS A 209 -11.40 6.45 -18.47
CA LYS A 209 -12.79 6.02 -18.28
C LYS A 209 -13.64 7.21 -17.79
N PRO A 210 -14.74 7.56 -18.48
CA PRO A 210 -15.77 8.43 -17.92
C PRO A 210 -16.36 7.85 -16.64
N LEU A 211 -16.71 8.74 -15.71
CA LEU A 211 -17.28 8.42 -14.42
C LEU A 211 -18.76 8.78 -14.41
N HIS A 212 -19.64 7.81 -14.18
CA HIS A 212 -21.08 8.03 -14.03
C HIS A 212 -21.49 8.23 -12.55
N PRO A 213 -22.63 8.87 -12.26
CA PRO A 213 -23.13 8.97 -10.89
C PRO A 213 -23.25 7.61 -10.20
N GLY A 214 -22.71 7.52 -8.98
CA GLY A 214 -22.64 6.29 -8.20
C GLY A 214 -21.38 5.46 -8.43
N GLU A 215 -20.61 5.71 -9.50
CA GLU A 215 -19.39 4.97 -9.80
C GLU A 215 -18.16 5.54 -9.09
N TRP A 216 -17.17 4.66 -8.90
CA TRP A 216 -15.85 4.97 -8.35
C TRP A 216 -14.77 4.95 -9.44
N LEU A 217 -13.77 5.82 -9.29
CA LEU A 217 -12.57 5.86 -10.13
C LEU A 217 -11.34 6.10 -9.26
N ALA A 218 -10.35 5.23 -9.40
CA ALA A 218 -9.01 5.48 -8.87
C ALA A 218 -8.22 6.34 -9.86
N LEU A 219 -7.62 7.43 -9.37
CA LEU A 219 -6.82 8.35 -10.17
C LEU A 219 -5.52 8.70 -9.45
N GLU A 220 -4.41 8.54 -10.14
CA GLU A 220 -3.11 9.09 -9.72
C GLU A 220 -3.12 10.61 -9.96
N VAL A 221 -2.80 11.37 -8.92
CA VAL A 221 -2.86 12.84 -8.92
C VAL A 221 -1.47 13.46 -9.00
N ASP A 222 -0.46 12.84 -8.37
CA ASP A 222 0.94 13.26 -8.50
C ASP A 222 1.81 12.10 -8.97
N HIS A 223 2.34 12.22 -10.19
CA HIS A 223 3.24 11.24 -10.79
C HIS A 223 4.61 11.15 -10.12
N HIS A 224 5.07 12.17 -9.42
CA HIS A 224 6.37 12.15 -8.75
C HIS A 224 6.32 11.32 -7.47
N LEU A 225 5.24 11.47 -6.70
CA LEU A 225 5.01 10.72 -5.48
C LEU A 225 4.27 9.40 -5.72
N HIS A 226 3.74 9.19 -6.94
CA HIS A 226 2.74 8.16 -7.24
C HIS A 226 1.62 8.18 -6.21
N SER A 227 1.14 9.38 -5.87
CA SER A 227 0.03 9.56 -4.96
C SER A 227 -1.27 9.64 -5.73
N GLY A 228 -2.33 9.08 -5.16
CA GLY A 228 -3.63 9.06 -5.82
C GLY A 228 -4.77 9.00 -4.83
N SER A 229 -5.97 9.13 -5.37
CA SER A 229 -7.22 9.11 -4.63
C SER A 229 -8.28 8.32 -5.39
N LEU A 230 -9.27 7.81 -4.67
CA LEU A 230 -10.52 7.41 -5.27
C LEU A 230 -11.47 8.61 -5.32
N PHE A 231 -12.17 8.72 -6.43
CA PHE A 231 -13.21 9.70 -6.70
C PHE A 231 -14.53 8.98 -6.91
N LYS A 232 -15.61 9.51 -6.34
CA LYS A 232 -16.97 9.08 -6.61
C LYS A 232 -17.77 10.25 -7.15
N LEU A 233 -18.39 10.09 -8.31
CA LEU A 233 -19.38 11.07 -8.78
C LEU A 233 -20.68 10.80 -8.02
N LEU A 234 -21.10 11.74 -7.17
CA LEU A 234 -22.35 11.60 -6.42
C LEU A 234 -23.54 12.09 -7.25
N GLU A 235 -23.37 13.24 -7.89
CA GLU A 235 -24.43 13.91 -8.65
C GLU A 235 -23.85 14.63 -9.87
N LEU A 236 -24.63 14.64 -10.96
CA LEU A 236 -24.40 15.45 -12.15
C LEU A 236 -25.75 15.95 -12.65
N SER A 237 -25.90 17.27 -12.79
CA SER A 237 -27.10 17.86 -13.40
C SER A 237 -27.12 17.59 -14.92
N PRO A 238 -28.27 17.24 -15.53
CA PRO A 238 -28.36 16.98 -16.97
C PRO A 238 -27.92 18.14 -17.87
N GLU A 239 -27.96 19.39 -17.38
CA GLU A 239 -27.48 20.57 -18.10
C GLU A 239 -26.01 20.90 -17.83
N ALA A 240 -25.30 20.03 -17.10
CA ALA A 240 -23.93 20.23 -16.60
C ALA A 240 -23.71 21.58 -15.90
N LYS A 241 -24.71 22.10 -15.18
CA LYS A 241 -24.54 23.29 -14.34
C LYS A 241 -23.77 22.98 -13.05
N ARG A 242 -23.91 21.75 -12.55
CA ARG A 242 -23.34 21.31 -11.28
C ARG A 242 -23.00 19.83 -11.30
N ALA A 243 -21.85 19.48 -10.73
CA ALA A 243 -21.54 18.13 -10.27
C ALA A 243 -21.13 18.15 -8.80
N VAL A 244 -21.33 17.02 -8.11
CA VAL A 244 -20.81 16.78 -6.77
C VAL A 244 -19.92 15.54 -6.81
N LEU A 245 -18.64 15.72 -6.48
CA LEU A 245 -17.67 14.63 -6.38
C LEU A 245 -17.23 14.45 -4.94
N TYR A 246 -17.20 13.21 -4.48
CA TYR A 246 -16.49 12.81 -3.28
C TYR A 246 -15.07 12.35 -3.65
N ARG A 247 -14.10 12.72 -2.82
CA ARG A 247 -12.69 12.33 -2.95
C ARG A 247 -12.21 11.80 -1.60
N THR A 248 -11.52 10.67 -1.60
CA THR A 248 -10.79 10.14 -0.44
C THR A 248 -9.50 10.93 -0.16
N PRO A 249 -8.75 10.63 0.91
CA PRO A 249 -7.41 11.18 1.08
C PRO A 249 -6.48 10.80 -0.08
N LEU A 250 -5.45 11.62 -0.32
CA LEU A 250 -4.36 11.26 -1.24
C LEU A 250 -3.42 10.31 -0.52
N CYS A 251 -3.29 9.10 -1.02
CA CYS A 251 -2.41 8.09 -0.43
C CYS A 251 -1.30 7.71 -1.42
N TYR A 252 -0.16 7.33 -0.86
CA TYR A 252 0.99 6.86 -1.60
C TYR A 252 1.73 5.77 -0.81
N THR A 253 2.58 5.04 -1.52
CA THR A 253 3.30 3.89 -0.98
C THR A 253 4.72 4.31 -0.57
N TYR A 254 5.15 3.84 0.60
CA TYR A 254 6.57 3.88 1.01
C TYR A 254 7.13 2.47 1.02
N ALA A 255 8.22 2.23 0.30
CA ALA A 255 8.87 0.93 0.31
C ALA A 255 10.39 1.01 0.15
N PHE A 256 11.07 -0.02 0.68
CA PHE A 256 12.49 -0.28 0.54
C PHE A 256 12.70 -1.69 -0.04
N PRO A 257 13.66 -1.89 -0.97
CA PRO A 257 14.48 -0.87 -1.62
C PRO A 257 13.67 -0.02 -2.62
N PRO A 258 14.21 1.08 -3.16
CA PRO A 258 13.53 1.90 -4.15
C PRO A 258 13.03 1.13 -5.39
N SER A 259 13.70 0.04 -5.77
CA SER A 259 13.24 -0.83 -6.86
C SER A 259 11.93 -1.56 -6.52
N LEU A 260 11.71 -1.92 -5.25
CA LEU A 260 10.44 -2.49 -4.80
C LEU A 260 9.32 -1.45 -4.91
N LEU A 261 9.58 -0.20 -4.47
CA LEU A 261 8.61 0.89 -4.61
C LEU A 261 8.20 1.10 -6.07
N GLN A 262 9.17 1.16 -6.98
CA GLN A 262 8.91 1.32 -8.41
C GLN A 262 8.05 0.18 -8.97
N GLU A 263 8.34 -1.06 -8.58
CA GLU A 263 7.60 -2.22 -9.05
C GLU A 263 6.17 -2.26 -8.50
N LEU A 264 5.98 -1.90 -7.22
CA LEU A 264 4.65 -1.76 -6.60
C LEU A 264 3.83 -0.70 -7.33
N ASN A 265 4.37 0.51 -7.53
CA ASN A 265 3.67 1.59 -8.22
C ASN A 265 3.34 1.21 -9.67
N LYS A 266 4.26 0.54 -10.37
CA LYS A 266 4.06 0.10 -11.75
C LYS A 266 2.96 -0.96 -11.88
N LYS A 267 2.89 -1.92 -10.95
CA LYS A 267 1.95 -3.05 -11.05
C LYS A 267 0.61 -2.78 -10.40
N LEU A 268 0.60 -2.08 -9.27
CA LEU A 268 -0.56 -1.92 -8.41
C LEU A 268 -1.06 -0.47 -8.35
N GLY A 269 -0.24 0.50 -8.78
CA GLY A 269 -0.49 1.91 -8.59
C GLY A 269 -0.31 2.35 -7.13
N PHE A 270 -0.92 3.48 -6.80
CA PHE A 270 -0.91 4.06 -5.45
C PHE A 270 -1.67 3.20 -4.42
N PHE A 271 -1.31 3.31 -3.14
CA PHE A 271 -1.99 2.66 -2.03
C PHE A 271 -3.47 3.08 -1.95
N ARG A 272 -4.38 2.14 -1.70
CA ARG A 272 -5.82 2.41 -1.62
C ARG A 272 -6.23 2.98 -0.25
N PRO A 273 -6.79 4.21 -0.16
CA PRO A 273 -7.24 4.78 1.10
C PRO A 273 -8.31 3.92 1.80
N PRO A 274 -8.25 3.78 3.14
CA PRO A 274 -9.32 3.16 3.92
C PRO A 274 -10.59 4.03 3.89
N PRO A 275 -11.76 3.46 4.27
CA PRO A 275 -12.95 4.27 4.48
C PRO A 275 -12.69 5.34 5.55
N ASP A 276 -13.24 6.53 5.34
CA ASP A 276 -13.18 7.62 6.31
C ASP A 276 -14.44 7.61 7.20
N PRO A 277 -14.31 7.31 8.50
CA PRO A 277 -15.45 7.28 9.42
C PRO A 277 -16.19 8.61 9.50
N GLN A 278 -15.50 9.74 9.34
CA GLN A 278 -16.12 11.07 9.37
C GLN A 278 -16.98 11.27 8.13
N SER A 279 -16.47 10.93 6.95
CA SER A 279 -17.25 10.99 5.69
C SER A 279 -18.52 10.12 5.74
N LEU A 280 -18.47 8.97 6.41
CA LEU A 280 -19.65 8.14 6.65
C LEU A 280 -20.62 8.79 7.64
N ALA A 281 -20.12 9.33 8.75
CA ALA A 281 -20.93 10.01 9.76
C ALA A 281 -21.64 11.27 9.23
N GLU A 282 -20.99 11.99 8.31
CA GLU A 282 -21.53 13.18 7.64
C GLU A 282 -22.44 12.82 6.45
N GLY A 283 -22.57 11.54 6.10
CA GLY A 283 -23.41 11.06 5.01
C GLY A 283 -22.89 11.38 3.61
N TRP A 284 -21.60 11.71 3.47
CA TRP A 284 -20.95 11.95 2.17
C TRP A 284 -20.80 10.65 1.39
N ILE A 285 -20.62 9.54 2.11
CA ILE A 285 -20.59 8.18 1.59
C ILE A 285 -21.60 7.31 2.33
N LYS A 286 -22.02 6.21 1.70
CA LYS A 286 -22.96 5.24 2.29
C LYS A 286 -22.21 4.06 2.92
N PRO A 287 -22.87 3.20 3.72
CA PRO A 287 -22.23 1.98 4.23
C PRO A 287 -21.68 1.07 3.11
N GLU A 288 -22.35 1.00 1.96
CA GLU A 288 -21.89 0.19 0.82
C GLU A 288 -20.60 0.76 0.20
N ASP A 289 -20.44 2.09 0.27
CA ASP A 289 -19.23 2.78 -0.18
C ASP A 289 -18.05 2.53 0.75
N ALA A 290 -18.28 2.53 2.06
CA ALA A 290 -17.27 2.16 3.03
C ALA A 290 -16.78 0.72 2.78
N SER A 291 -17.71 -0.22 2.57
CA SER A 291 -17.36 -1.62 2.23
C SER A 291 -16.59 -1.74 0.90
N PHE A 292 -16.93 -0.92 -0.10
CA PHE A 292 -16.16 -0.86 -1.34
C PHE A 292 -14.71 -0.41 -1.10
N LEU A 293 -14.50 0.66 -0.31
CA LEU A 293 -13.16 1.16 0.00
C LEU A 293 -12.33 0.14 0.78
N GLU A 294 -12.92 -0.51 1.78
CA GLU A 294 -12.26 -1.58 2.54
C GLU A 294 -11.82 -2.75 1.62
N LYS A 295 -12.67 -3.15 0.65
CA LYS A 295 -12.30 -4.17 -0.33
C LYS A 295 -11.14 -3.74 -1.22
N GLU A 296 -11.10 -2.48 -1.64
CA GLU A 296 -9.98 -1.96 -2.44
C GLU A 296 -8.66 -1.96 -1.65
N VAL A 297 -8.69 -1.59 -0.36
CA VAL A 297 -7.51 -1.68 0.52
C VAL A 297 -7.05 -3.13 0.68
N THR A 298 -7.98 -4.04 1.00
CA THR A 298 -7.70 -5.47 1.17
C THR A 298 -7.12 -6.08 -0.10
N ARG A 299 -7.69 -5.76 -1.27
CA ARG A 299 -7.20 -6.21 -2.58
C ARG A 299 -5.78 -5.74 -2.83
N TRP A 300 -5.52 -4.43 -2.72
CA TRP A 300 -4.20 -3.87 -2.96
C TRP A 300 -3.14 -4.45 -2.01
N THR A 301 -3.48 -4.57 -0.73
CA THR A 301 -2.58 -5.11 0.32
C THR A 301 -2.23 -6.57 0.04
N THR A 302 -3.22 -7.39 -0.31
CA THR A 302 -3.02 -8.80 -0.64
C THR A 302 -2.16 -8.95 -1.90
N GLU A 303 -2.44 -8.16 -2.95
CA GLU A 303 -1.66 -8.16 -4.19
C GLU A 303 -0.19 -7.74 -3.95
N ALA A 304 0.04 -6.76 -3.08
CA ALA A 304 1.40 -6.36 -2.68
C ALA A 304 2.15 -7.47 -1.93
N ILE A 305 1.48 -8.17 -1.02
CA ILE A 305 2.06 -9.33 -0.31
C ILE A 305 2.43 -10.43 -1.30
N ALA A 306 1.51 -10.78 -2.22
CA ALA A 306 1.73 -11.80 -3.23
C ALA A 306 2.93 -11.44 -4.12
N LEU A 307 2.98 -10.19 -4.59
CA LEU A 307 4.08 -9.68 -5.40
C LEU A 307 5.43 -9.83 -4.69
N VAL A 308 5.52 -9.42 -3.41
CA VAL A 308 6.77 -9.54 -2.65
C VAL A 308 7.14 -11.00 -2.42
N TRP A 309 6.16 -11.82 -2.02
CA TRP A 309 6.36 -13.24 -1.76
C TRP A 309 6.89 -14.00 -2.98
N GLU A 310 6.30 -13.77 -4.16
CA GLU A 310 6.60 -14.51 -5.38
C GLU A 310 7.86 -14.00 -6.09
N GLN A 311 8.01 -12.68 -6.21
CA GLN A 311 9.06 -12.08 -7.03
C GLN A 311 10.38 -11.93 -6.28
N TYR A 312 10.33 -11.57 -4.99
CA TYR A 312 11.54 -11.24 -4.22
C TYR A 312 12.01 -12.41 -3.36
N LYS A 313 11.15 -13.41 -3.16
CA LYS A 313 11.42 -14.67 -2.48
C LYS A 313 12.15 -14.50 -1.14
N PRO A 314 11.57 -13.76 -0.17
CA PRO A 314 12.12 -13.72 1.18
C PRO A 314 12.00 -15.10 1.84
N ASP A 315 12.92 -15.40 2.74
CA ASP A 315 12.85 -16.57 3.63
C ASP A 315 11.80 -16.36 4.72
N LEU A 316 11.63 -15.12 5.16
CA LEU A 316 10.60 -14.69 6.10
C LEU A 316 9.84 -13.49 5.54
N LEU A 317 8.51 -13.59 5.38
CA LEU A 317 7.63 -12.44 5.14
C LEU A 317 6.69 -12.27 6.33
N LEU A 318 6.68 -11.08 6.92
CA LEU A 318 5.68 -10.66 7.91
C LEU A 318 4.77 -9.61 7.29
N ALA A 319 3.46 -9.83 7.35
CA ALA A 319 2.47 -8.87 6.90
C ALA A 319 1.45 -8.61 8.01
N HIS A 320 1.05 -7.35 8.16
CA HIS A 320 -0.01 -6.95 9.08
C HIS A 320 -1.22 -6.40 8.32
N PHE A 321 -2.41 -6.84 8.73
CA PHE A 321 -3.69 -6.33 8.26
C PHE A 321 -4.38 -5.62 9.42
N PRO A 322 -4.38 -4.27 9.43
CA PRO A 322 -4.97 -3.49 10.53
C PRO A 322 -6.50 -3.54 10.57
N GLN A 323 -7.17 -4.02 9.51
CA GLN A 323 -8.64 -4.08 9.45
C GLN A 323 -9.10 -5.40 8.84
N SER A 324 -9.80 -6.22 9.62
CA SER A 324 -10.32 -7.54 9.20
C SER A 324 -11.68 -7.52 8.51
N SER A 325 -12.44 -6.42 8.60
CA SER A 325 -13.87 -6.40 8.28
C SER A 325 -14.19 -6.91 6.87
N THR A 326 -13.26 -6.73 5.92
CA THR A 326 -13.38 -7.22 4.54
C THR A 326 -12.34 -8.25 4.14
N LEU A 327 -11.43 -8.62 5.04
CA LEU A 327 -10.54 -9.73 4.77
C LEU A 327 -11.38 -11.00 4.79
N THR A 328 -11.53 -11.61 3.62
CA THR A 328 -12.28 -12.85 3.43
C THR A 328 -11.35 -14.00 3.06
N ALA A 329 -11.86 -15.22 3.19
CA ALA A 329 -11.20 -16.39 2.61
C ALA A 329 -10.95 -16.20 1.10
N GLU A 330 -11.85 -15.56 0.37
CA GLU A 330 -11.61 -15.28 -1.05
C GLU A 330 -10.42 -14.33 -1.28
N SER A 331 -10.24 -13.34 -0.39
CA SER A 331 -9.14 -12.39 -0.47
C SER A 331 -7.79 -13.07 -0.26
N LEU A 332 -7.69 -14.03 0.66
CA LEU A 332 -6.44 -14.74 0.97
C LEU A 332 -6.21 -15.97 0.08
N ARG A 333 -7.22 -16.43 -0.68
CA ARG A 333 -7.12 -17.63 -1.52
C ARG A 333 -5.93 -17.60 -2.48
N PRO A 334 -5.63 -16.50 -3.20
CA PRO A 334 -4.48 -16.46 -4.10
C PRO A 334 -3.15 -16.69 -3.38
N LEU A 335 -3.01 -16.18 -2.15
CA LEU A 335 -1.81 -16.38 -1.33
C LEU A 335 -1.71 -17.84 -0.88
N ALA A 336 -2.82 -18.42 -0.41
CA ALA A 336 -2.86 -19.80 0.06
C ALA A 336 -2.58 -20.82 -1.06
N GLU A 337 -3.17 -20.61 -2.25
CA GLU A 337 -2.96 -21.47 -3.42
C GLU A 337 -1.57 -21.31 -4.02
N GLY A 338 -0.90 -20.18 -3.77
CA GLY A 338 0.47 -19.90 -4.22
C GLY A 338 1.56 -20.59 -3.40
N ILE A 339 1.24 -21.16 -2.23
CA ILE A 339 2.21 -21.81 -1.33
C ILE A 339 2.71 -23.12 -1.94
N ARG A 340 4.03 -23.24 -2.10
CA ARG A 340 4.70 -24.38 -2.74
C ARG A 340 5.32 -25.35 -1.72
N GLU A 341 5.85 -26.46 -2.24
CA GLU A 341 6.70 -27.35 -1.43
C GLU A 341 7.88 -26.57 -0.85
N GLY A 342 8.15 -26.76 0.44
CA GLY A 342 9.15 -25.97 1.18
C GLY A 342 8.66 -24.59 1.64
N GLU A 343 7.38 -24.27 1.49
CA GLU A 343 6.78 -23.02 1.95
C GLU A 343 5.66 -23.25 2.96
N VAL A 344 5.53 -22.32 3.92
CA VAL A 344 4.52 -22.34 4.97
C VAL A 344 3.88 -20.96 5.08
N MET A 345 2.55 -20.92 5.12
CA MET A 345 1.79 -19.72 5.47
C MET A 345 1.18 -19.89 6.85
N VAL A 346 1.37 -18.90 7.71
CA VAL A 346 0.82 -18.83 9.07
C VAL A 346 -0.11 -17.63 9.14
N LEU A 347 -1.38 -17.86 9.46
CA LEU A 347 -2.38 -16.82 9.68
C LEU A 347 -2.61 -16.68 11.19
N ILE A 348 -2.50 -15.47 11.71
CA ILE A 348 -2.64 -15.16 13.15
C ILE A 348 -3.76 -14.14 13.30
N SER A 349 -4.88 -14.54 13.89
CA SER A 349 -5.99 -13.65 14.23
C SER A 349 -5.85 -13.11 15.66
N LEU A 350 -5.92 -11.79 15.79
CA LEU A 350 -5.91 -11.07 17.06
C LEU A 350 -7.32 -10.75 17.58
N ALA A 351 -8.36 -11.42 17.08
CA ALA A 351 -9.72 -11.31 17.62
C ALA A 351 -9.82 -11.82 19.07
N PRO A 352 -10.88 -11.48 19.84
CA PRO A 352 -11.08 -11.99 21.20
C PRO A 352 -11.05 -13.52 21.33
N GLU A 353 -11.55 -14.21 20.31
CA GLU A 353 -11.52 -15.67 20.16
C GLU A 353 -10.25 -16.20 19.47
N GLY A 354 -9.22 -15.35 19.33
CA GLY A 354 -8.06 -15.45 18.44
C GLY A 354 -7.58 -16.85 18.10
N PHE A 355 -7.10 -17.02 16.87
CA PHE A 355 -6.66 -18.32 16.37
C PHE A 355 -5.38 -18.18 15.55
N LEU A 356 -4.67 -19.29 15.45
CA LEU A 356 -3.53 -19.48 14.55
C LEU A 356 -3.87 -20.60 13.58
N ALA A 357 -3.74 -20.35 12.29
CA ALA A 357 -3.91 -21.35 11.25
C ALA A 357 -2.61 -21.51 10.44
N VAL A 358 -2.18 -22.75 10.19
CA VAL A 358 -0.98 -23.06 9.42
C VAL A 358 -1.34 -23.82 8.15
N TYR A 359 -0.84 -23.32 7.04
CA TYR A 359 -0.99 -23.85 5.69
C TYR A 359 0.40 -24.20 5.14
N GLY A 360 0.55 -25.35 4.47
CA GLY A 360 1.81 -25.81 3.90
C GLY A 360 1.62 -26.47 2.53
N GLY A 361 2.70 -26.56 1.75
CA GLY A 361 2.64 -27.13 0.39
C GLY A 361 2.37 -28.65 0.29
N GLU A 362 2.43 -29.41 1.39
CA GLU A 362 2.22 -30.87 1.41
C GLU A 362 1.01 -31.30 2.24
N LYS A 363 0.36 -32.42 1.85
CA LYS A 363 -0.61 -33.17 2.66
C LYS A 363 0.02 -33.78 3.93
N GLN A 364 0.46 -32.98 4.89
CA GLN A 364 0.88 -33.48 6.20
C GLN A 364 -0.15 -33.11 7.27
N SER A 365 -0.88 -34.11 7.75
CA SER A 365 -1.82 -33.95 8.86
C SER A 365 -1.07 -33.59 10.14
N LEU A 366 -1.08 -32.31 10.53
CA LEU A 366 -0.77 -31.94 11.91
C LEU A 366 -2.04 -32.20 12.73
N ALA A 367 -2.07 -33.37 13.36
CA ALA A 367 -3.23 -33.81 14.13
C ALA A 367 -3.37 -32.97 15.42
N ASN A 368 -4.57 -32.42 15.55
CA ASN A 368 -5.22 -31.81 16.71
C ASN A 368 -4.98 -30.31 16.95
N PRO A 369 -6.07 -29.54 17.14
CA PRO A 369 -5.96 -28.19 17.66
C PRO A 369 -5.42 -28.19 19.08
N PHE A 370 -4.40 -27.38 19.33
CA PHE A 370 -3.85 -27.11 20.66
C PHE A 370 -3.92 -25.62 20.94
N SER A 371 -3.84 -25.23 22.21
CA SER A 371 -3.89 -23.82 22.58
C SER A 371 -2.49 -23.23 22.70
N LEU A 372 -2.24 -22.09 22.05
CA LEU A 372 -0.95 -21.39 22.05
C LEU A 372 -1.04 -20.10 22.89
N SER A 373 0.02 -19.80 23.64
CA SER A 373 0.19 -18.49 24.29
C SER A 373 1.03 -17.54 23.44
N ALA A 374 1.00 -16.24 23.75
CA ALA A 374 1.82 -15.22 23.09
C ALA A 374 3.32 -15.55 23.05
N LYS A 375 3.82 -16.20 24.10
CA LYS A 375 5.24 -16.57 24.24
C LYS A 375 5.64 -17.71 23.31
N ASP A 376 4.67 -18.45 22.76
CA ASP A 376 4.91 -19.62 21.93
C ASP A 376 4.96 -19.27 20.43
N VAL A 377 4.40 -18.12 20.01
CA VAL A 377 4.28 -17.75 18.60
C VAL A 377 5.63 -17.46 17.94
N ALA A 378 6.49 -16.64 18.57
CA ALA A 378 7.83 -16.36 18.04
C ALA A 378 8.72 -17.60 17.99
N PRO A 379 8.83 -18.41 19.07
CA PRO A 379 9.54 -19.69 19.01
C PRO A 379 9.00 -20.64 17.95
N LEU A 380 7.69 -20.68 17.73
CA LEU A 380 7.07 -21.46 16.67
C LEU A 380 7.54 -20.99 15.29
N LEU A 381 7.43 -19.70 14.98
CA LEU A 381 7.88 -19.14 13.70
C LEU A 381 9.38 -19.37 13.47
N LEU A 382 10.19 -19.19 14.52
CA LEU A 382 11.63 -19.46 14.45
C LEU A 382 11.92 -20.95 14.23
N SER A 383 11.16 -21.84 14.87
CA SER A 383 11.31 -23.29 14.68
C SER A 383 10.90 -23.72 13.28
N LEU A 384 9.94 -23.05 12.64
CA LEU A 384 9.55 -23.31 11.26
C LEU A 384 10.64 -22.85 10.28
N LEU A 385 11.26 -21.69 10.52
CA LEU A 385 12.36 -21.17 9.70
C LEU A 385 13.65 -21.98 9.81
N LEU A 386 13.92 -22.61 10.95
CA LEU A 386 15.20 -23.26 11.25
C LEU A 386 15.17 -24.79 11.16
N ARG A 387 14.01 -25.39 10.88
CA ARG A 387 13.95 -26.78 10.39
C ARG A 387 14.59 -26.84 9.02
#